data_AF-A0A7K2ZS77-F1
#
_entry.id   AF-A0A7K2ZS77-F1
#
_cell.length_a   1.000
_cell.length_b   1.000
_cell.length_c   1.000
_cell.angle_alpha   90.00
_cell.angle_beta   90.00
_cell.angle_gamma   90.00
#
_symmetry.space_group_name_H-M   'P 1'
#
loop_
_entity.id
_entity.type
_entity.pdbx_description
1 polymer ?
#
loop_
_entity_poly.entity_id
_entity_poly.type
_entity_poly.pdbx_seq_one_letter_code
_entity_poly.pdbx_strand_id
1 'polypeptide(L)'
;GGVRWSLAEARELARNAAVGSPGLGDELRRRDGHVPLLRLPLPAEGTAPDGYDTVVVLPLRDGTAEDLAARLLAAVDDALLLTLPGLAEVVIETPDGVRTLSRSAHGPYTHIDDTAHGLNRWRTVFHHGPVEPALLADRPVEERLRPHWSVTWAVPVDGSGAPLKPRTTPVVHAPTPTDEPLGIPALLIASLPLDTARRHPAPGPLTDFLVERAADAYAELLGAWQPVSTGTIDLVPGPLGKGGLDGA
;
A
#
# COMPACT_ATOMS: atom_id res chain seq x y z
N GLY A 1 -26.54 -4.53 -0.26
CA GLY A 1 -26.55 -5.95 -0.70
C GLY A 1 -25.13 -6.34 -1.01
N GLY A 2 -24.72 -7.56 -0.67
CA GLY A 2 -23.35 -8.03 -0.87
C GLY A 2 -23.16 -8.87 -2.12
N VAL A 3 -21.91 -9.11 -2.49
CA VAL A 3 -21.50 -10.04 -3.54
C VAL A 3 -20.48 -11.03 -3.00
N ARG A 4 -20.58 -12.28 -3.46
CA ARG A 4 -19.63 -13.35 -3.12
C ARG A 4 -19.22 -14.11 -4.37
N TRP A 5 -18.12 -14.84 -4.25
CA TRP A 5 -17.60 -15.71 -5.29
C TRP A 5 -17.41 -17.12 -4.75
N SER A 6 -17.82 -18.11 -5.53
CA SER A 6 -17.67 -19.52 -5.22
C SER A 6 -17.29 -20.25 -6.49
N LEU A 7 -16.06 -20.78 -6.53
CA LEU A 7 -15.57 -21.48 -7.73
C LEU A 7 -16.42 -22.72 -8.05
N ALA A 8 -16.88 -23.43 -7.02
CA ALA A 8 -17.73 -24.60 -7.17
C ALA A 8 -19.08 -24.25 -7.81
N GLU A 9 -19.77 -23.25 -7.26
CA GLU A 9 -21.08 -22.81 -7.79
C GLU A 9 -20.93 -22.18 -9.18
N ALA A 10 -19.89 -21.38 -9.41
CA ALA A 10 -19.63 -20.79 -10.72
C ALA A 10 -19.41 -21.87 -11.80
N ARG A 11 -18.71 -22.96 -11.47
CA ARG A 11 -18.54 -24.11 -12.37
C ARG A 11 -19.85 -24.85 -12.63
N GLU A 12 -20.70 -25.00 -11.63
CA GLU A 12 -22.02 -25.61 -11.80
C GLU A 12 -22.93 -24.76 -12.68
N LEU A 13 -23.02 -23.46 -12.42
CA LEU A 13 -23.79 -22.52 -13.23
C LEU A 13 -23.31 -22.51 -14.69
N ALA A 14 -21.99 -22.50 -14.91
CA ALA A 14 -21.43 -22.55 -16.25
C ALA A 14 -21.77 -23.86 -16.98
N ARG A 15 -21.70 -25.01 -16.30
CA ARG A 15 -22.10 -26.31 -16.87
C ARG A 15 -23.59 -26.36 -17.20
N ASN A 16 -24.45 -25.85 -16.32
CA ASN A 16 -25.89 -25.79 -16.54
C ASN A 16 -26.23 -24.89 -17.74
N ALA A 17 -25.57 -23.73 -17.86
CA ALA A 17 -25.74 -22.83 -19.00
C ALA A 17 -25.24 -23.44 -20.33
N ALA A 18 -24.20 -24.28 -20.28
CA ALA A 18 -23.65 -24.95 -21.46
C ALA A 18 -24.62 -25.96 -22.10
N VAL A 19 -25.60 -26.47 -21.36
CA VAL A 19 -26.66 -27.34 -21.90
C VAL A 19 -27.45 -26.63 -23.02
N GLY A 20 -27.67 -25.31 -22.88
CA GLY A 20 -28.36 -24.49 -23.88
C GLY A 20 -27.43 -23.78 -24.86
N SER A 21 -26.11 -23.97 -24.77
CA SER A 21 -25.12 -23.24 -25.57
C SER A 21 -23.93 -24.15 -25.93
N PRO A 22 -23.96 -24.83 -27.09
CA PRO A 22 -22.89 -25.73 -27.52
C PRO A 22 -21.51 -25.07 -27.54
N GLY A 23 -21.43 -23.82 -28.01
CA GLY A 23 -20.17 -23.07 -28.03
C GLY A 23 -19.58 -22.81 -26.64
N LEU A 24 -20.43 -22.60 -25.63
CA LEU A 24 -19.98 -22.50 -24.24
C LEU A 24 -19.50 -23.86 -23.71
N GLY A 25 -20.18 -24.95 -24.05
CA GLY A 25 -19.76 -26.31 -23.69
C GLY A 25 -18.39 -26.67 -24.26
N ASP A 26 -18.14 -26.32 -25.52
CA ASP A 26 -16.84 -26.51 -26.18
C ASP A 26 -15.74 -25.67 -25.52
N GLU A 27 -16.05 -24.42 -25.20
CA GLU A 27 -15.14 -23.52 -24.48
C GLU A 27 -14.75 -24.06 -23.11
N LEU A 28 -15.74 -24.51 -22.32
CA LEU A 28 -15.50 -25.06 -20.98
C LEU A 28 -14.65 -26.32 -21.03
N ARG A 29 -14.88 -27.21 -22.00
CA ARG A 29 -14.03 -28.40 -22.21
C ARG A 29 -12.60 -27.99 -22.59
N ARG A 30 -12.44 -27.03 -23.50
CA ARG A 30 -11.11 -26.54 -23.92
C ARG A 30 -10.34 -25.90 -22.77
N ARG A 31 -11.04 -25.30 -21.80
CA ARG A 31 -10.44 -24.66 -20.61
C ARG A 31 -10.42 -25.58 -19.38
N ASP A 32 -10.64 -26.88 -19.52
CA ASP A 32 -10.67 -27.82 -18.37
C ASP A 32 -11.61 -27.37 -17.24
N GLY A 33 -12.77 -26.80 -17.59
CA GLY A 33 -13.76 -26.30 -16.64
C GLY A 33 -13.35 -25.04 -15.88
N HIS A 34 -12.31 -24.32 -16.32
CA HIS A 34 -11.97 -23.01 -15.78
C HIS A 34 -12.99 -21.96 -16.23
N VAL A 35 -13.48 -21.19 -15.24
CA VAL A 35 -14.44 -20.11 -15.43
C VAL A 35 -13.83 -18.77 -15.01
N PRO A 36 -14.24 -17.65 -15.61
CA PRO A 36 -13.79 -16.32 -15.20
C PRO A 36 -14.46 -15.92 -13.88
N LEU A 37 -14.02 -16.51 -12.77
CA LEU A 37 -14.68 -16.43 -11.46
C LEU A 37 -15.07 -15.01 -11.07
N LEU A 38 -14.15 -14.04 -11.19
CA LEU A 38 -14.40 -12.65 -10.79
C LEU A 38 -15.49 -11.94 -11.62
N ARG A 39 -15.92 -12.53 -12.75
CA ARG A 39 -17.04 -12.04 -13.58
C ARG A 39 -18.36 -12.78 -13.32
N LEU A 40 -18.37 -13.74 -12.39
CA LEU A 40 -19.54 -14.54 -12.03
C LEU A 40 -19.89 -14.31 -10.55
N PRO A 41 -20.25 -13.08 -10.15
CA PRO A 41 -20.64 -12.79 -8.78
C PRO A 41 -21.99 -13.44 -8.46
N LEU A 42 -22.12 -13.91 -7.23
CA LEU A 42 -23.38 -14.38 -6.65
C LEU A 42 -23.83 -13.38 -5.57
N PRO A 43 -25.13 -13.27 -5.31
CA PRO A 43 -25.59 -12.49 -4.16
C PRO A 43 -24.99 -13.07 -2.87
N ALA A 44 -24.44 -12.18 -2.05
CA ALA A 44 -24.04 -12.53 -0.68
C ALA A 44 -25.13 -12.14 0.30
N GLU A 45 -25.37 -13.02 1.27
CA GLU A 45 -26.20 -12.75 2.43
C GLU A 45 -25.36 -12.11 3.54
N GLY A 46 -26.03 -11.43 4.47
CA GLY A 46 -25.40 -10.78 5.62
C GLY A 46 -25.27 -9.26 5.47
N THR A 47 -24.95 -8.62 6.58
CA THR A 47 -24.68 -7.19 6.71
C THR A 47 -23.32 -6.99 7.37
N ALA A 48 -22.74 -5.79 7.20
CA ALA A 48 -21.58 -5.43 7.98
C ALA A 48 -21.93 -5.44 9.48
N PRO A 49 -20.97 -5.78 10.37
CA PRO A 49 -21.15 -5.67 11.81
C PRO A 49 -21.51 -4.25 12.23
N ASP A 50 -22.14 -4.10 13.40
CA ASP A 50 -22.48 -2.79 13.96
C ASP A 50 -21.22 -1.91 14.05
N GLY A 51 -21.35 -0.65 13.61
CA GLY A 51 -20.24 0.30 13.55
C GLY A 51 -19.41 0.26 12.26
N TYR A 52 -19.69 -0.67 11.33
CA TYR A 52 -19.00 -0.75 10.04
C TYR A 52 -19.97 -0.57 8.86
N ASP A 53 -19.54 0.20 7.86
CA ASP A 53 -20.28 0.36 6.60
C ASP A 53 -20.05 -0.79 5.62
N THR A 54 -18.95 -1.52 5.77
CA THR A 54 -18.49 -2.55 4.81
C THR A 54 -17.82 -3.70 5.54
N VAL A 55 -18.03 -4.93 5.03
CA VAL A 55 -17.35 -6.14 5.50
C VAL A 55 -16.84 -6.93 4.31
N VAL A 56 -15.64 -7.50 4.45
CA VAL A 56 -15.04 -8.41 3.48
C VAL A 56 -14.70 -9.71 4.20
N VAL A 57 -15.24 -10.83 3.73
CA VAL A 57 -14.97 -12.16 4.28
C VAL A 57 -14.11 -12.94 3.30
N LEU A 58 -12.92 -13.36 3.75
CA LEU A 58 -11.98 -14.15 2.96
C LEU A 58 -11.76 -15.50 3.63
N PRO A 59 -12.51 -16.56 3.25
CA PRO A 59 -12.27 -17.90 3.76
C PRO A 59 -10.85 -18.37 3.41
N LEU A 60 -10.12 -18.82 4.42
CA LEU A 60 -8.77 -19.36 4.23
C LEU A 60 -8.86 -20.78 3.70
N ARG A 61 -7.99 -21.09 2.72
CA ARG A 61 -8.07 -22.34 1.94
C ARG A 61 -7.55 -23.57 2.70
N ASP A 62 -6.57 -23.37 3.57
CA ASP A 62 -5.79 -24.41 4.26
C ASP A 62 -4.96 -23.79 5.40
N GLY A 63 -4.34 -24.64 6.23
CA GLY A 63 -3.48 -24.19 7.34
C GLY A 63 -2.26 -23.37 6.89
N THR A 64 -1.75 -23.57 5.67
CA THR A 64 -0.66 -22.72 5.15
C THR A 64 -1.14 -21.29 4.88
N ALA A 65 -2.38 -21.11 4.44
CA ALA A 65 -2.99 -19.79 4.31
C ALA A 65 -3.26 -19.15 5.69
N GLU A 66 -3.61 -19.94 6.70
CA GLU A 66 -3.72 -19.49 8.10
C GLU A 66 -2.37 -18.97 8.63
N ASP A 67 -1.31 -19.76 8.48
CA ASP A 67 0.05 -19.36 8.89
C ASP A 67 0.52 -18.09 8.16
N LEU A 68 0.19 -17.97 6.87
CA LEU A 68 0.51 -16.77 6.09
C LEU A 68 -0.27 -15.56 6.60
N ALA A 69 -1.58 -15.70 6.85
CA ALA A 69 -2.41 -14.61 7.35
C ALA A 69 -1.92 -14.13 8.72
N ALA A 70 -1.63 -15.05 9.65
CA ALA A 70 -1.07 -14.72 10.96
C ALA A 70 0.24 -13.93 10.85
N ARG A 71 1.17 -14.36 9.97
CA ARG A 71 2.41 -13.62 9.73
C ARG A 71 2.19 -12.23 9.11
N LEU A 72 1.26 -12.10 8.16
CA LEU A 72 0.96 -10.82 7.53
C LEU A 72 0.31 -9.84 8.51
N LEU A 73 -0.60 -10.31 9.38
CA LEU A 73 -1.21 -9.50 10.44
C LEU A 73 -0.16 -9.07 11.47
N ALA A 74 0.76 -9.96 11.85
CA ALA A 74 1.86 -9.62 12.74
C ALA A 74 2.83 -8.59 12.14
N ALA A 75 3.03 -8.63 10.81
CA ALA A 75 3.93 -7.74 10.08
C ALA A 75 3.36 -6.33 9.82
N VAL A 76 2.10 -6.05 10.20
CA VAL A 76 1.54 -4.70 10.08
C VAL A 76 2.35 -3.73 10.94
N ASP A 77 2.81 -2.64 10.31
CA ASP A 77 3.61 -1.58 10.93
C ASP A 77 3.02 -0.19 10.65
N ASP A 78 3.70 0.84 11.18
CA ASP A 78 3.34 2.25 11.06
C ASP A 78 3.17 2.70 9.59
N ALA A 79 3.84 2.06 8.63
CA ALA A 79 3.79 2.46 7.23
C ALA A 79 2.35 2.38 6.69
N LEU A 80 1.51 1.46 7.18
CA LEU A 80 0.12 1.34 6.74
C LEU A 80 -0.67 2.62 7.01
N LEU A 81 -0.58 3.15 8.24
CA LEU A 81 -1.29 4.38 8.66
C LEU A 81 -0.64 5.65 8.09
N LEU A 82 0.66 5.64 7.79
CA LEU A 82 1.34 6.72 7.09
C LEU A 82 1.01 6.76 5.59
N THR A 83 0.77 5.60 5.00
CA THR A 83 0.41 5.44 3.58
C THR A 83 -1.03 5.84 3.29
N LEU A 84 -1.94 5.58 4.23
CA LEU A 84 -3.36 5.82 4.08
C LEU A 84 -3.80 6.99 4.98
N PRO A 85 -3.61 8.26 4.58
CA PRO A 85 -3.94 9.43 5.39
C PRO A 85 -5.43 9.54 5.75
N GLY A 86 -6.32 8.80 5.08
CA GLY A 86 -7.73 8.67 5.48
C GLY A 86 -8.02 7.64 6.58
N LEU A 87 -7.09 6.73 6.85
CA LEU A 87 -7.26 5.65 7.82
C LEU A 87 -6.76 6.07 9.21
N ALA A 88 -7.68 6.25 10.16
CA ALA A 88 -7.33 6.72 11.50
C ALA A 88 -6.92 5.60 12.46
N GLU A 89 -7.44 4.39 12.27
CA GLU A 89 -7.24 3.26 13.19
C GLU A 89 -7.24 1.94 12.42
N VAL A 90 -6.46 0.98 12.90
CA VAL A 90 -6.51 -0.43 12.52
C VAL A 90 -6.59 -1.26 13.80
N VAL A 91 -7.65 -2.05 13.92
CA VAL A 91 -7.81 -3.06 14.97
C VAL A 91 -7.54 -4.44 14.37
N ILE A 92 -6.57 -5.15 14.95
CA ILE A 92 -6.19 -6.50 14.55
C ILE A 92 -6.63 -7.43 15.68
N GLU A 93 -7.69 -8.19 15.43
CA GLU A 93 -8.22 -9.18 16.36
C GLU A 93 -7.80 -10.58 15.90
N THR A 94 -7.13 -11.32 16.78
CA THR A 94 -6.67 -12.69 16.55
C THR A 94 -7.00 -13.55 17.77
N PRO A 95 -6.89 -14.89 17.68
CA PRO A 95 -7.03 -15.76 18.85
C PRO A 95 -6.07 -15.41 20.01
N ASP A 96 -4.92 -14.80 19.69
CA ASP A 96 -3.89 -14.42 20.68
C ASP A 96 -4.20 -13.09 21.39
N GLY A 97 -5.15 -12.30 20.86
CA GLY A 97 -5.59 -11.04 21.44
C GLY A 97 -5.89 -9.95 20.42
N VAL A 98 -6.03 -8.73 20.93
CA VAL A 98 -6.36 -7.53 20.17
C VAL A 98 -5.17 -6.58 20.17
N ARG A 99 -4.76 -6.13 18.99
CA ARG A 99 -3.75 -5.07 18.79
C ARG A 99 -4.40 -3.92 18.04
N THR A 100 -4.22 -2.70 18.54
CA THR A 100 -4.74 -1.49 17.90
C THR A 100 -3.58 -0.58 17.52
N LEU A 101 -3.61 -0.08 16.28
CA LEU A 101 -2.75 0.99 15.81
C LEU A 101 -3.64 2.19 15.52
N SER A 102 -3.34 3.34 16.12
CA SER A 102 -4.10 4.57 15.89
C SER A 102 -3.19 5.71 15.45
N ARG A 103 -3.68 6.56 14.55
CA ARG A 103 -2.97 7.73 14.07
C ARG A 103 -3.58 9.01 14.61
N SER A 104 -2.73 9.90 15.11
CA SER A 104 -3.11 11.26 15.49
C SER A 104 -2.07 12.28 15.03
N ALA A 105 -2.47 13.55 14.92
CA ALA A 105 -1.57 14.66 14.65
C ALA A 105 -1.27 15.40 15.96
N HIS A 106 0.00 15.71 16.22
CA HIS A 106 0.44 16.41 17.42
C HIS A 106 1.55 17.42 17.08
N GLY A 107 1.15 18.67 16.78
CA GLY A 107 2.06 19.70 16.33
C GLY A 107 2.72 19.30 14.99
N PRO A 108 4.05 19.31 14.87
CA PRO A 108 4.74 18.92 13.63
C PRO A 108 4.89 17.39 13.47
N TYR A 109 4.29 16.60 14.37
CA TYR A 109 4.46 15.15 14.40
C TYR A 109 3.16 14.43 14.05
N THR A 110 3.29 13.39 13.24
CA THR A 110 2.31 12.30 13.14
C THR A 110 2.64 11.27 14.20
N HIS A 111 1.69 10.96 15.07
CA HIS A 111 1.81 9.96 16.12
C HIS A 111 1.12 8.67 15.67
N ILE A 112 1.83 7.54 15.79
CA ILE A 112 1.27 6.21 15.65
C ILE A 112 1.36 5.55 17.02
N ASP A 113 0.22 5.37 17.68
CA ASP A 113 0.13 4.63 18.94
C ASP A 113 -0.26 3.19 18.65
N ASP A 114 0.67 2.27 18.91
CA ASP A 114 0.51 0.84 18.72
C ASP A 114 0.49 0.16 20.09
N THR A 115 -0.61 -0.50 20.44
CA THR A 115 -0.74 -1.17 21.74
C THR A 115 0.33 -2.24 21.99
N ALA A 116 0.99 -2.75 20.95
CA ALA A 116 2.08 -3.72 21.06
C ALA A 116 3.48 -3.08 21.18
N HIS A 117 3.71 -1.90 20.58
CA HIS A 117 5.05 -1.30 20.46
C HIS A 117 5.18 0.10 21.09
N GLY A 118 4.08 0.65 21.61
CA GLY A 118 3.97 1.99 22.15
C GLY A 118 3.90 3.07 21.08
N LEU A 119 4.03 4.32 21.54
CA LEU A 119 3.95 5.51 20.70
C LEU A 119 5.21 5.71 19.84
N ASN A 120 5.02 5.70 18.52
CA ASN A 120 6.03 6.13 17.55
C ASN A 120 5.69 7.53 17.03
N ARG A 121 6.70 8.41 17.01
CA ARG A 121 6.55 9.79 16.54
C ARG A 121 7.24 9.93 15.20
N TRP A 122 6.55 10.51 14.24
CA TRP A 122 7.03 10.68 12.87
C TRP A 122 6.97 12.15 12.50
N ARG A 123 8.05 12.68 11.93
CA ARG A 123 7.97 13.91 11.17
C ARG A 123 7.63 13.56 9.73
N THR A 124 6.62 14.21 9.18
CA THR A 124 6.14 13.93 7.83
C THR A 124 6.09 15.20 7.00
N VAL A 125 6.33 15.06 5.70
CA VAL A 125 5.93 16.05 4.69
C VAL A 125 5.09 15.32 3.67
N PHE A 126 4.03 15.96 3.20
CA PHE A 126 3.09 15.40 2.24
C PHE A 126 2.78 16.43 1.17
N HIS A 127 2.99 16.04 -0.07
CA HIS A 127 2.63 16.81 -1.25
C HIS A 127 1.75 15.99 -2.17
N HIS A 128 0.81 16.66 -2.82
CA HIS A 128 -0.05 16.04 -3.81
C HIS A 128 -0.48 17.08 -4.84
N GLY A 129 -0.94 16.62 -5.99
CA GLY A 129 -1.42 17.52 -7.03
C GLY A 129 -1.95 16.78 -8.25
N PRO A 130 -2.45 17.52 -9.25
CA PRO A 130 -2.81 16.93 -10.53
C PRO A 130 -1.55 16.48 -11.30
N VAL A 131 -1.69 15.43 -12.10
CA VAL A 131 -0.68 14.99 -13.07
C VAL A 131 -1.03 15.56 -14.43
N GLU A 132 -0.05 16.16 -15.11
CA GLU A 132 -0.25 16.66 -16.47
C GLU A 132 -0.54 15.49 -17.44
N PRO A 133 -1.57 15.57 -18.30
CA PRO A 133 -1.95 14.47 -19.20
C PRO A 133 -0.81 13.96 -20.09
N ALA A 134 0.14 14.83 -20.47
CA ALA A 134 1.30 14.46 -21.27
C ALA A 134 2.20 13.43 -20.57
N LEU A 135 2.33 13.51 -19.24
CA LEU A 135 3.11 12.55 -18.44
C LEU A 135 2.45 11.16 -18.38
N LEU A 136 1.15 11.08 -18.68
CA LEU A 136 0.37 9.85 -18.66
C LEU A 136 0.16 9.25 -20.06
N ALA A 137 0.73 9.84 -21.12
CA ALA A 137 0.44 9.48 -22.51
C ALA A 137 0.66 7.99 -22.80
N ASP A 138 1.73 7.42 -22.25
CA ASP A 138 2.12 6.03 -22.44
C ASP A 138 1.61 5.08 -21.33
N ARG A 139 0.74 5.57 -20.44
CA ARG A 139 0.24 4.79 -19.30
C ARG A 139 -1.06 4.03 -19.60
N PRO A 140 -1.28 2.87 -18.94
CA PRO A 140 -2.54 2.15 -19.01
C PRO A 140 -3.75 3.03 -18.73
N VAL A 141 -4.91 2.67 -19.28
CA VAL A 141 -6.14 3.47 -19.15
C VAL A 141 -6.54 3.66 -17.69
N GLU A 142 -6.33 2.65 -16.85
CA GLU A 142 -6.64 2.67 -15.42
C GLU A 142 -5.87 3.76 -14.67
N GLU A 143 -4.62 4.01 -15.07
CA GLU A 143 -3.76 5.04 -14.47
C GLU A 143 -4.10 6.43 -15.01
N ARG A 144 -4.42 6.54 -16.31
CA ARG A 144 -4.90 7.79 -16.91
C ARG A 144 -6.19 8.33 -16.28
N LEU A 145 -7.04 7.42 -15.75
CA LEU A 145 -8.26 7.77 -15.02
C LEU A 145 -8.01 8.26 -13.59
N ARG A 146 -6.75 8.25 -13.12
CA ARG A 146 -6.34 8.76 -11.80
C ARG A 146 -5.25 9.82 -11.96
N PRO A 147 -5.56 11.00 -12.51
CA PRO A 147 -4.56 12.02 -12.86
C PRO A 147 -4.15 12.84 -11.63
N HIS A 148 -3.81 12.18 -10.52
CA HIS A 148 -3.31 12.81 -9.31
C HIS A 148 -2.04 12.10 -8.85
N TRP A 149 -1.12 12.86 -8.27
CA TRP A 149 0.08 12.33 -7.64
C TRP A 149 0.10 12.65 -6.16
N SER A 150 0.86 11.87 -5.42
CA SER A 150 1.20 12.15 -4.04
C SER A 150 2.59 11.64 -3.69
N VAL A 151 3.27 12.36 -2.80
CA VAL A 151 4.55 12.00 -2.19
C VAL A 151 4.46 12.26 -0.70
N THR A 152 4.87 11.29 0.09
CA THR A 152 5.05 11.39 1.55
C THR A 152 6.47 10.98 1.89
N TRP A 153 7.18 11.83 2.62
CA TRP A 153 8.34 11.41 3.39
C TRP A 153 7.98 11.33 4.85
N ALA A 154 8.47 10.29 5.53
CA ALA A 154 8.30 10.12 6.96
C ALA A 154 9.63 9.71 7.61
N VAL A 155 10.04 10.43 8.65
CA VAL A 155 11.23 10.12 9.46
C VAL A 155 10.80 9.94 10.91
N PRO A 156 11.09 8.79 11.55
CA PRO A 156 10.76 8.60 12.95
C PRO A 156 11.69 9.45 13.82
N VAL A 157 11.21 9.88 14.97
CA VAL A 157 11.97 10.70 15.91
C VAL A 157 11.85 10.19 17.34
N ASP A 158 12.85 10.49 18.15
CA ASP A 158 12.86 10.17 19.58
C ASP A 158 12.05 11.18 20.43
N GLY A 159 12.12 11.05 21.76
CA GLY A 159 11.49 11.97 22.70
C GLY A 159 11.91 13.43 22.54
N SER A 160 13.16 13.67 22.14
CA SER A 160 13.75 15.01 21.93
C SER A 160 13.46 15.59 20.54
N GLY A 161 12.99 14.77 19.59
CA GLY A 161 12.79 15.15 18.20
C GLY A 161 14.01 14.90 17.31
N ALA A 162 15.04 14.20 17.81
CA ALA A 162 16.16 13.75 17.01
C ALA A 162 15.72 12.59 16.09
N PRO A 163 16.21 12.52 14.83
CA PRO A 163 15.82 11.48 13.91
C PRO A 163 16.29 10.10 14.36
N LEU A 164 15.48 9.10 14.04
CA LEU A 164 15.76 7.68 14.22
C LEU A 164 15.75 7.00 12.84
N LYS A 165 16.34 5.81 12.78
CA LYS A 165 16.23 4.96 11.59
C LYS A 165 14.84 4.31 11.53
N PRO A 166 14.13 4.35 10.40
CA PRO A 166 12.89 3.59 10.21
C PRO A 166 13.10 2.10 10.49
N ARG A 167 12.12 1.49 11.17
CA ARG A 167 12.03 0.03 11.33
C ARG A 167 11.36 -0.65 10.13
N THR A 168 10.74 0.15 9.26
CA THR A 168 10.11 -0.32 8.02
C THR A 168 11.16 -0.88 7.08
N THR A 169 10.74 -1.69 6.11
CA THR A 169 11.66 -2.19 5.08
C THR A 169 12.22 -1.00 4.28
N PRO A 170 13.55 -0.93 4.03
CA PRO A 170 14.19 0.22 3.38
C PRO A 170 14.01 0.15 1.86
N VAL A 171 12.77 0.24 1.41
CA VAL A 171 12.35 0.23 0.00
C VAL A 171 11.41 1.38 -0.25
N VAL A 172 11.22 1.74 -1.52
CA VAL A 172 10.19 2.70 -1.92
C VAL A 172 8.81 2.06 -1.78
N HIS A 173 7.83 2.80 -1.27
CA HIS A 173 6.45 2.35 -1.15
C HIS A 173 5.59 2.99 -2.25
N ALA A 174 4.86 2.17 -3.03
CA ALA A 174 4.04 2.66 -4.13
C ALA A 174 2.70 1.92 -4.32
N PRO A 175 1.73 2.04 -3.39
CA PRO A 175 1.85 2.49 -2.00
C PRO A 175 2.25 1.37 -1.04
N THR A 176 2.26 0.11 -1.50
CA THR A 176 2.82 -1.03 -0.77
C THR A 176 4.35 -1.07 -0.96
N PRO A 177 5.08 -1.77 -0.08
CA PRO A 177 6.51 -2.00 -0.28
C PRO A 177 6.80 -2.58 -1.66
N THR A 178 7.77 -1.99 -2.37
CA THR A 178 8.28 -2.48 -3.66
C THR A 178 9.60 -3.23 -3.45
N ASP A 179 10.16 -3.77 -4.53
CA ASP A 179 11.52 -4.33 -4.54
C ASP A 179 12.59 -3.25 -4.83
N GLU A 180 12.21 -1.96 -4.94
CA GLU A 180 13.13 -0.85 -5.20
C GLU A 180 13.81 -0.38 -3.90
N PRO A 181 15.13 -0.60 -3.71
CA PRO A 181 15.84 -0.23 -2.49
C PRO A 181 15.88 1.28 -2.28
N LEU A 182 15.82 1.70 -1.02
CA LEU A 182 15.97 3.10 -0.62
C LEU A 182 17.13 3.27 0.34
N GLY A 183 18.17 3.99 -0.09
CA GLY A 183 19.36 4.30 0.71
C GLY A 183 19.17 5.42 1.71
N ILE A 184 18.13 6.23 1.53
CA ILE A 184 17.78 7.35 2.40
C ILE A 184 17.18 6.80 3.71
N PRO A 185 17.60 7.28 4.90
CA PRO A 185 17.13 6.78 6.20
C PRO A 185 15.75 7.34 6.58
N ALA A 186 14.81 7.27 5.64
CA ALA A 186 13.45 7.76 5.75
C ALA A 186 12.52 6.81 4.97
N LEU A 187 11.23 6.84 5.30
CA LEU A 187 10.21 6.15 4.52
C LEU A 187 9.73 7.07 3.40
N LEU A 188 9.83 6.61 2.15
CA LEU A 188 9.23 7.25 0.98
C LEU A 188 7.98 6.48 0.54
N ILE A 189 6.84 7.15 0.53
CA ILE A 189 5.60 6.64 -0.08
C ILE A 189 5.25 7.58 -1.23
N ALA A 190 5.17 7.06 -2.44
CA ALA A 190 4.87 7.86 -3.63
C ALA A 190 3.93 7.12 -4.57
N SER A 191 3.11 7.86 -5.31
CA SER A 191 2.23 7.31 -6.35
C SER A 191 3.00 6.92 -7.63
N LEU A 192 4.16 6.27 -7.48
CA LEU A 192 5.01 5.87 -8.60
C LEU A 192 4.29 4.83 -9.46
N PRO A 193 4.33 4.98 -10.80
CA PRO A 193 3.79 3.97 -11.69
C PRO A 193 4.63 2.70 -11.55
N LEU A 194 4.00 1.55 -11.38
CA LEU A 194 4.73 0.29 -11.29
C LEU A 194 4.83 -0.39 -12.66
N ASP A 195 5.85 -1.23 -12.79
CA ASP A 195 6.03 -2.14 -13.92
C ASP A 195 4.96 -3.24 -13.94
N THR A 196 4.99 -4.10 -14.96
CA THR A 196 4.01 -5.19 -15.11
C THR A 196 4.09 -6.23 -13.99
N ALA A 197 5.27 -6.41 -13.38
CA ALA A 197 5.46 -7.30 -12.24
C ALA A 197 4.96 -6.68 -10.93
N ARG A 198 4.69 -5.36 -10.93
CA ARG A 198 4.35 -4.53 -9.77
C ARG A 198 5.41 -4.58 -8.68
N ARG A 199 6.67 -4.73 -9.08
CA ARG A 199 7.82 -4.87 -8.16
C ARG A 199 8.74 -3.67 -8.21
N HIS A 200 8.86 -3.02 -9.36
CA HIS A 200 9.68 -1.83 -9.52
C HIS A 200 8.88 -0.70 -10.15
N PRO A 201 9.25 0.56 -9.88
CA PRO A 201 8.75 1.71 -10.63
C PRO A 201 9.07 1.57 -12.13
N ALA A 202 8.06 1.78 -12.96
CA ALA A 202 8.23 1.77 -14.41
C ALA A 202 9.01 3.02 -14.84
N PRO A 203 10.08 2.91 -15.62
CA PRO A 203 10.83 4.07 -16.09
C PRO A 203 9.96 4.94 -17.01
N GLY A 204 10.22 6.25 -17.01
CA GLY A 204 9.58 7.20 -17.91
C GLY A 204 9.22 8.53 -17.25
N PRO A 205 8.61 9.46 -18.01
CA PRO A 205 8.44 10.86 -17.60
C PRO A 205 7.67 11.05 -16.29
N LEU A 206 6.68 10.19 -16.01
CA LEU A 206 5.94 10.26 -14.75
C LEU A 206 6.82 9.89 -13.55
N THR A 207 7.71 8.91 -13.70
CA THR A 207 8.64 8.52 -12.64
C THR A 207 9.65 9.63 -12.41
N ASP A 208 10.22 10.20 -13.47
CA ASP A 208 11.17 11.31 -13.37
C ASP A 208 10.54 12.51 -12.65
N PHE A 209 9.31 12.88 -13.04
CA PHE A 209 8.53 13.92 -12.38
C PHE A 209 8.30 13.64 -10.88
N LEU A 210 7.98 12.40 -10.52
CA LEU A 210 7.73 12.03 -9.11
C LEU A 210 9.02 11.97 -8.29
N VAL A 211 10.15 11.59 -8.89
CA VAL A 211 11.47 11.64 -8.24
C VAL A 211 11.85 13.07 -7.94
N GLU A 212 11.67 14.01 -8.88
CA GLU A 212 11.89 15.44 -8.63
C GLU A 212 11.01 15.95 -7.47
N ARG A 213 9.72 15.62 -7.48
CA ARG A 213 8.81 15.99 -6.37
C ARG A 213 9.20 15.34 -5.04
N ALA A 214 9.74 14.13 -5.07
CA ALA A 214 10.28 13.46 -3.88
C ALA A 214 11.54 14.17 -3.37
N ALA A 215 12.46 14.57 -4.25
CA ALA A 215 13.64 15.32 -3.87
C ALA A 215 13.30 16.70 -3.26
N ASP A 216 12.41 17.45 -3.91
CA ASP A 216 11.91 18.75 -3.43
C ASP A 216 11.30 18.62 -2.02
N ALA A 217 10.41 17.62 -1.84
CA ALA A 217 9.77 17.34 -0.56
C ALA A 217 10.79 16.95 0.52
N TYR A 218 11.80 16.14 0.17
CA TYR A 218 12.83 15.75 1.12
C TYR A 218 13.68 16.95 1.57
N ALA A 219 14.07 17.80 0.63
CA ALA A 219 14.80 19.03 0.94
C ALA A 219 14.00 19.96 1.85
N GLU A 220 12.69 20.10 1.62
CA GLU A 220 11.79 20.84 2.51
C GLU A 220 11.76 20.24 3.93
N LEU A 221 11.60 18.92 4.04
CA LEU A 221 11.58 18.22 5.32
C LEU A 221 12.84 18.48 6.15
N LEU A 222 14.01 18.44 5.51
CA LEU A 222 15.29 18.72 6.15
C LEU A 222 15.44 20.22 6.47
N GLY A 223 15.04 21.10 5.56
CA GLY A 223 15.11 22.56 5.75
C GLY A 223 14.23 23.07 6.89
N ALA A 224 13.10 22.41 7.14
CA ALA A 224 12.18 22.72 8.23
C ALA A 224 12.49 21.94 9.53
N TRP A 225 13.60 21.19 9.60
CA TRP A 225 13.88 20.32 10.73
C TRP A 225 14.17 21.10 12.02
N GLN A 226 13.46 20.76 13.10
CA GLN A 226 13.65 21.31 14.44
C GLN A 226 13.36 20.25 15.52
N PRO A 227 14.17 20.13 16.58
CA PRO A 227 15.39 20.90 16.84
C PRO A 227 16.54 20.49 15.93
N VAL A 228 17.44 21.43 15.61
CA VAL A 228 18.68 21.13 14.89
C VAL A 228 19.64 20.41 15.85
N SER A 229 20.11 19.23 15.46
CA SER A 229 21.06 18.43 16.22
C SER A 229 22.06 17.75 15.29
N THR A 230 23.13 17.18 15.84
CA THR A 230 24.10 16.38 15.06
C THR A 230 23.44 15.18 14.37
N GLY A 231 22.37 14.62 14.95
CA GLY A 231 21.63 13.51 14.33
C GLY A 231 20.94 13.89 13.02
N THR A 232 20.65 15.18 12.78
CA THR A 232 20.08 15.63 11.50
C THR A 232 21.07 15.45 10.34
N ILE A 233 22.38 15.40 10.62
CA ILE A 233 23.42 15.11 9.59
C ILE A 233 23.25 13.70 9.04
N ASP A 234 22.82 12.74 9.86
CA ASP A 234 22.62 11.35 9.43
C ASP A 234 21.48 11.20 8.42
N LEU A 235 20.62 12.23 8.25
CA LEU A 235 19.59 12.26 7.22
C LEU A 235 20.12 12.70 5.87
N VAL A 236 21.30 13.32 5.79
CA VAL A 236 21.85 13.75 4.50
C VAL A 236 22.25 12.50 3.71
N PRO A 237 21.68 12.28 2.50
CA PRO A 237 22.01 11.10 1.70
C PRO A 237 23.51 11.05 1.39
N GLY A 238 24.08 9.86 1.47
CA GLY A 238 25.48 9.64 1.09
C GLY A 238 25.72 9.82 -0.41
N PRO A 239 26.99 9.90 -0.87
CA PRO A 239 27.32 10.18 -2.27
C PRO A 239 26.97 9.04 -3.26
N LEU A 240 26.49 7.89 -2.77
CA LEU A 240 26.11 6.74 -3.59
C LEU A 240 24.70 6.30 -3.20
N GLY A 241 23.77 6.34 -4.17
CA GLY A 241 22.46 5.70 -4.05
C GLY A 241 22.59 4.18 -3.94
N LYS A 242 21.61 3.53 -3.29
CA LYS A 242 21.50 2.06 -3.19
C LYS A 242 20.55 1.45 -4.23
N GLY A 243 19.82 2.28 -4.97
CA GLY A 243 18.85 1.93 -6.01
C GLY A 243 18.91 2.88 -7.21
N GLY A 244 18.01 2.68 -8.18
CA GLY A 244 17.95 3.54 -9.37
C GLY A 244 17.32 4.90 -9.07
N LEU A 245 16.38 4.95 -8.12
CA LEU A 245 15.64 6.16 -7.78
C LEU A 245 16.33 7.06 -6.75
N ASP A 246 17.16 6.52 -5.87
CA ASP A 246 17.83 7.30 -4.81
C ASP A 246 19.18 7.88 -5.25
N GLY A 247 19.70 7.44 -6.40
CA GLY A 247 20.88 8.01 -7.05
C GLY A 247 20.58 8.95 -8.22
N ALA A 248 19.29 9.16 -8.55
CA ALA A 248 18.82 10.01 -9.64
C ALA A 248 18.63 11.48 -9.20
#